data_AF-A0A2T4KTF4-F1
#
_entry.id   AF-A0A2T4KTF4-F1
#
_cell.length_a   1.000
_cell.length_b   1.000
_cell.length_c   1.000
_cell.angle_alpha   90.00
_cell.angle_beta   90.00
_cell.angle_gamma   90.00
#
_symmetry.space_group_name_H-M   'P 1'
#
loop_
_entity.id
_entity.type
_entity.pdbx_description
1 polymer ?
#
loop_
_entity_poly.entity_id
_entity_poly.type
_entity_poly.pdbx_seq_one_letter_code
_entity_poly.pdbx_strand_id
1 'polypeptide(L)'
;AGRDGQPSQAISLYQPDDSYILETLLFNDALMTEDIDAYQLGAFLPPSKQEMLDVLTLNYTPQQLKTIFANSLKRKKRNYQSMIGYTTLDQCRRSYLLEFFGEIPDKPKNCCDIDSNLSSVSKFNRKKVKRKLTIAEKLENLFKVE
;
A
#
# COMPACT_ATOMS: atom_id res chain seq x y z
N ALA A 1 -8.70 -3.94 -13.56
CA ALA A 1 -8.80 -4.06 -15.04
C ALA A 1 -10.13 -4.74 -15.39
N GLY A 2 -10.50 -4.86 -16.67
CA GLY A 2 -11.63 -5.72 -17.09
C GLY A 2 -13.01 -5.34 -16.56
N ARG A 3 -13.29 -4.06 -16.30
CA ARG A 3 -14.64 -3.60 -15.87
C ARG A 3 -15.71 -3.80 -16.95
N ASP A 4 -15.28 -4.02 -18.19
CA ASP A 4 -16.08 -4.37 -19.36
C ASP A 4 -16.36 -5.89 -19.47
N GLY A 5 -15.93 -6.69 -18.48
CA GLY A 5 -16.09 -8.14 -18.47
C GLY A 5 -15.17 -8.87 -19.45
N GLN A 6 -14.34 -8.16 -20.21
CA GLN A 6 -13.42 -8.76 -21.18
C GLN A 6 -12.15 -9.26 -20.49
N PRO A 7 -11.49 -10.30 -21.03
CA PRO A 7 -10.23 -10.82 -20.51
C PRO A 7 -9.22 -9.70 -20.28
N SER A 8 -8.60 -9.70 -19.10
CA SER A 8 -7.65 -8.68 -18.66
C SER A 8 -6.60 -9.31 -17.78
N GLN A 9 -5.43 -8.68 -17.71
CA GLN A 9 -4.31 -9.14 -16.89
C GLN A 9 -3.90 -8.05 -15.90
N ALA A 10 -3.52 -8.45 -14.69
CA ALA A 10 -2.82 -7.61 -13.72
C ALA A 10 -1.42 -8.18 -13.55
N ILE A 11 -0.40 -7.35 -13.75
CA ILE A 11 1.00 -7.73 -13.60
C ILE A 11 1.59 -6.89 -12.48
N SER A 12 2.13 -7.54 -11.46
CA SER A 12 2.86 -6.90 -10.36
C SER A 12 4.33 -7.26 -10.52
N LEU A 13 5.17 -6.23 -10.61
CA LEU A 13 6.62 -6.37 -10.59
C LEU A 13 7.08 -6.04 -9.17
N TYR A 14 7.95 -6.87 -8.62
CA TYR A 14 8.41 -6.76 -7.24
C TYR A 14 9.86 -7.21 -7.14
N GLN A 15 10.65 -6.49 -6.34
CA GLN A 15 11.98 -6.91 -5.90
C GLN A 15 11.98 -7.05 -4.37
N PRO A 16 12.76 -8.00 -3.81
CA PRO A 16 12.84 -8.19 -2.36
C PRO A 16 13.12 -6.89 -1.57
N ASP A 17 13.98 -6.02 -2.11
CA ASP A 17 14.38 -4.76 -1.47
C ASP A 17 13.22 -3.73 -1.36
N ASP A 18 12.17 -3.86 -2.18
CA ASP A 18 10.98 -3.01 -2.09
C ASP A 18 10.27 -3.16 -0.72
N SER A 19 10.47 -4.31 -0.05
CA SER A 19 9.91 -4.57 1.28
C SER A 19 10.45 -3.59 2.35
N TYR A 20 11.71 -3.18 2.24
CA TYR A 20 12.33 -2.23 3.18
C TYR A 20 11.76 -0.83 3.01
N ILE A 21 11.53 -0.40 1.76
CA ILE A 21 10.91 0.89 1.47
C ILE A 21 9.50 0.91 2.07
N LEU A 22 8.72 -0.15 1.83
CA LEU A 22 7.37 -0.28 2.36
C LEU A 22 7.34 -0.30 3.89
N GLU A 23 8.22 -1.08 4.52
CA GLU A 23 8.32 -1.16 5.98
C GLU A 23 8.63 0.20 6.59
N THR A 24 9.63 0.90 6.03
CA THR A 24 10.05 2.23 6.49
C THR A 24 8.89 3.22 6.42
N LEU A 25 8.22 3.31 5.27
CA LEU A 25 7.08 4.21 5.07
C LEU A 25 5.90 3.92 6.02
N LEU A 26 5.70 2.66 6.41
CA LEU A 26 4.59 2.26 7.26
C LEU A 26 4.85 2.51 8.74
N PHE A 27 6.09 2.34 9.20
CA PHE A 27 6.41 2.20 10.62
C PHE A 27 7.39 3.22 11.18
N ASN A 28 8.27 3.84 10.38
CA ASN A 28 9.32 4.72 10.90
C ASN A 28 8.75 5.92 11.67
N ASP A 29 7.72 6.56 11.11
CA ASP A 29 7.06 7.73 11.71
C ASP A 29 5.74 7.39 12.41
N ALA A 30 5.54 6.11 12.75
CA ALA A 30 4.33 5.72 13.47
C ALA A 30 4.31 6.33 14.87
N LEU A 31 3.15 6.90 15.24
CA LEU A 31 2.85 7.26 16.63
C LEU A 31 2.59 5.98 17.43
N MET A 32 3.37 5.81 18.49
CA MET A 32 3.30 4.70 19.43
C MET A 32 2.60 5.12 20.73
N THR A 33 2.24 4.14 21.55
CA THR A 33 1.65 4.40 22.86
C THR A 33 2.59 5.18 23.78
N GLU A 34 3.89 4.94 23.65
CA GLU A 34 4.93 5.60 24.42
C GLU A 34 5.09 7.08 24.04
N ASP A 35 4.82 7.44 22.78
CA ASP A 35 4.82 8.85 22.35
C ASP A 35 3.71 9.63 23.06
N ILE A 36 2.56 9.00 23.27
CA ILE A 36 1.42 9.61 23.97
C ILE A 36 1.76 9.78 25.46
N ASP A 37 2.39 8.78 26.07
CA ASP A 37 2.87 8.88 27.46
C ASP A 37 3.90 10.01 27.62
N ALA A 38 4.87 10.08 26.72
CA ALA A 38 5.86 11.15 26.69
C ALA A 38 5.21 12.53 26.53
N TYR A 39 4.22 12.66 25.65
CA TYR A 39 3.46 13.88 25.46
C TYR A 39 2.74 14.32 26.74
N GLN A 40 2.08 13.39 27.44
CA GLN A 40 1.39 13.68 28.70
C GLN A 40 2.33 14.15 29.81
N LEU A 41 3.58 13.66 29.81
CA LEU A 41 4.61 14.05 30.75
C LEU A 41 5.33 15.36 30.36
N GLY A 42 5.00 15.95 29.21
CA GLY A 42 5.72 17.10 28.67
C GLY A 42 7.16 16.79 28.27
N ALA A 43 7.46 15.52 27.98
CA ALA A 43 8.78 15.09 27.53
C ALA A 43 9.02 15.52 26.07
N PHE A 44 10.29 15.56 25.67
CA PHE A 44 10.65 15.89 24.30
C PHE A 44 10.14 14.83 23.31
N LEU A 45 9.50 15.30 22.24
CA LEU A 45 9.07 14.51 21.08
C LEU A 45 9.60 15.14 19.79
N PRO A 46 9.80 14.35 18.73
CA PRO A 46 10.05 14.88 17.40
C PRO A 46 8.96 15.90 17.00
N PRO A 47 9.30 17.03 16.36
CA PRO A 47 8.35 18.10 16.05
C PRO A 47 7.08 17.63 15.32
N SER A 48 7.22 16.72 14.35
CA SER A 48 6.10 16.16 13.61
C SER A 48 5.11 15.38 14.50
N LYS A 49 5.61 14.64 15.49
CA LYS A 49 4.77 13.89 16.45
C LYS A 49 4.10 14.83 17.44
N GLN A 50 4.82 15.86 17.89
CA GLN A 50 4.29 16.90 18.77
C GLN A 50 3.09 17.61 18.12
N GLU A 51 3.27 18.11 16.89
CA GLU A 51 2.23 18.81 16.13
C GLU A 51 0.98 17.94 15.92
N MET A 52 1.17 16.65 15.59
CA MET A 52 0.05 15.71 15.45
C MET A 52 -0.71 15.54 16.77
N LEU A 53 -0.01 15.38 17.89
CA LEU A 53 -0.63 15.18 19.20
C LEU A 53 -1.31 16.45 19.72
N ASP A 54 -0.75 17.64 19.45
CA ASP A 54 -1.38 18.93 19.77
C ASP A 54 -2.75 19.06 19.11
N VAL A 55 -2.90 18.63 17.86
CA VAL A 55 -4.20 18.66 17.16
C VAL A 55 -5.13 17.56 17.65
N LEU A 56 -4.63 16.34 17.84
CA LEU A 56 -5.46 15.18 18.17
C LEU A 56 -6.03 15.24 19.58
N THR A 57 -5.27 15.79 20.53
CA THR A 57 -5.72 15.91 21.93
C THR A 57 -6.86 16.93 22.11
N LEU A 58 -7.13 17.79 21.13
CA LEU A 58 -8.33 18.64 21.10
C LEU A 58 -9.63 17.84 21.00
N ASN A 59 -9.58 16.62 20.45
CA ASN A 59 -10.77 15.81 20.13
C ASN A 59 -10.78 14.43 20.79
N TYR A 60 -9.65 13.97 21.32
CA TYR A 60 -9.50 12.63 21.85
C TYR A 60 -8.77 12.65 23.20
N THR A 61 -9.23 11.80 24.12
CA THR A 61 -8.51 11.54 25.36
C THR A 61 -7.23 10.74 25.09
N PRO A 62 -6.21 10.83 25.96
CA PRO A 62 -4.98 10.05 25.81
C PRO A 62 -5.23 8.54 25.72
N GLN A 63 -6.19 8.01 26.49
CA GLN A 63 -6.53 6.58 26.44
C GLN A 63 -7.18 6.17 25.11
N GLN A 64 -8.01 7.03 24.52
CA GLN A 64 -8.56 6.82 23.18
C GLN A 64 -7.44 6.83 22.13
N LEU A 65 -6.52 7.79 22.20
CA LEU A 65 -5.38 7.87 21.29
C LEU A 65 -4.53 6.60 21.37
N LYS A 66 -4.19 6.12 22.58
CA LYS A 66 -3.46 4.85 22.76
C LYS A 66 -4.15 3.70 22.06
N THR A 67 -5.47 3.59 22.24
CA THR A 67 -6.28 2.54 21.62
C THR A 67 -6.29 2.66 20.09
N ILE A 68 -6.47 3.87 19.55
CA ILE A 68 -6.52 4.15 18.12
C ILE A 68 -5.18 3.78 17.45
N PHE A 69 -4.07 4.27 18.00
CA PHE A 69 -2.74 4.04 17.43
C PHE A 69 -2.27 2.59 17.58
N ALA A 70 -2.53 1.95 18.72
CA ALA A 70 -2.24 0.52 18.89
C ALA A 70 -3.00 -0.34 17.86
N ASN A 71 -4.29 -0.07 17.66
CA ASN A 71 -5.10 -0.77 16.66
C ASN A 71 -4.65 -0.49 15.23
N SER A 72 -4.29 0.76 14.92
CA SER A 72 -3.74 1.17 13.63
C SER A 72 -2.44 0.42 13.32
N LEU A 73 -1.52 0.37 14.28
CA LEU A 73 -0.25 -0.35 14.15
C LEU A 73 -0.47 -1.85 13.93
N LYS A 74 -1.35 -2.48 14.72
CA LYS A 74 -1.69 -3.89 14.57
C LYS A 74 -2.24 -4.20 13.17
N ARG A 75 -3.14 -3.35 12.66
CA ARG A 75 -3.68 -3.47 11.29
C ARG A 75 -2.60 -3.31 10.23
N LYS A 76 -1.74 -2.29 10.35
CA LYS A 76 -0.62 -2.06 9.42
C LYS A 76 0.32 -3.27 9.37
N LYS A 77 0.69 -3.83 10.53
CA LYS A 77 1.54 -5.03 10.64
C LYS A 77 0.91 -6.24 9.94
N ARG A 78 -0.37 -6.53 10.22
CA ARG A 78 -1.08 -7.64 9.57
C ARG A 78 -1.16 -7.47 8.05
N ASN A 79 -1.47 -6.26 7.59
CA ASN A 79 -1.58 -5.96 6.16
C ASN A 79 -0.22 -6.03 5.45
N TYR A 80 0.84 -5.53 6.09
CA TYR A 80 2.21 -5.66 5.61
C TYR A 80 2.59 -7.13 5.44
N GLN A 81 2.37 -7.96 6.47
CA GLN A 81 2.63 -9.40 6.41
C GLN A 81 1.83 -10.08 5.28
N SER A 82 0.59 -9.67 5.06
CA SER A 82 -0.24 -10.20 3.97
C SER A 82 0.31 -9.80 2.59
N MET A 83 0.81 -8.58 2.45
CA MET A 83 1.44 -8.13 1.21
C MET A 83 2.76 -8.88 0.93
N ILE A 84 3.60 -9.06 1.94
CA ILE A 84 4.84 -9.83 1.81
C ILE A 84 4.54 -11.29 1.50
N GLY A 85 3.55 -11.89 2.16
CA GLY A 85 3.12 -13.25 1.84
C GLY A 85 2.64 -13.40 0.40
N TYR A 86 1.97 -12.39 -0.15
CA TYR A 86 1.52 -12.38 -1.55
C TYR A 86 2.68 -12.46 -2.57
N THR A 87 3.85 -11.90 -2.25
CA THR A 87 4.98 -11.86 -3.20
C THR A 87 5.70 -13.20 -3.34
N THR A 88 5.64 -14.05 -2.32
CA THR A 88 6.34 -15.35 -2.26
C THR A 88 5.41 -16.57 -2.33
N LEU A 89 4.17 -16.39 -2.81
CA LEU A 89 3.18 -17.47 -2.89
C LEU A 89 3.63 -18.63 -3.79
N ASP A 90 3.42 -19.84 -3.28
CA ASP A 90 3.45 -21.12 -4.02
C ASP A 90 2.04 -21.66 -4.30
N GLN A 91 1.01 -20.97 -3.82
CA GLN A 91 -0.41 -21.29 -3.99
C GLN A 91 -1.17 -20.21 -4.77
N CYS A 92 -2.37 -20.56 -5.25
CA CYS A 92 -3.27 -19.69 -6.02
C CYS A 92 -3.37 -18.25 -5.47
N ARG A 93 -2.89 -17.28 -6.26
CA ARG A 93 -2.94 -15.85 -5.92
C ARG A 93 -4.36 -15.34 -5.66
N ARG A 94 -5.32 -15.80 -6.45
CA ARG A 94 -6.73 -15.42 -6.30
C ARG A 94 -7.30 -15.92 -4.98
N SER A 95 -6.97 -17.16 -4.60
CA SER A 95 -7.46 -17.73 -3.34
C SER A 95 -6.91 -16.93 -2.15
N TYR A 96 -5.61 -16.63 -2.17
CA TYR A 96 -4.97 -15.80 -1.15
C TYR A 96 -5.62 -14.41 -1.01
N LEU A 97 -5.88 -13.73 -2.13
CA LEU A 97 -6.51 -12.41 -2.13
C LEU A 97 -7.95 -12.46 -1.62
N LEU A 98 -8.75 -13.44 -2.05
CA LEU A 98 -10.15 -13.56 -1.63
C LEU A 98 -10.26 -13.93 -0.16
N GLU A 99 -9.41 -14.81 0.34
CA GLU A 99 -9.34 -15.16 1.76
C GLU A 99 -9.04 -13.95 2.64
N PHE A 100 -8.14 -13.06 2.19
CA PHE A 100 -7.85 -11.81 2.91
C PHE A 100 -9.10 -10.94 3.12
N PHE A 101 -10.04 -10.94 2.17
CA PHE A 101 -11.32 -10.23 2.27
C PHE A 101 -12.46 -11.07 2.88
N GLY A 102 -12.19 -12.32 3.28
CA GLY A 102 -13.21 -13.23 3.81
C GLY A 102 -14.16 -13.78 2.74
N GLU A 103 -13.74 -13.77 1.47
CA GLU A 103 -14.51 -14.27 0.33
C GLU A 103 -14.16 -15.74 0.01
N ILE A 104 -15.14 -16.48 -0.52
CA ILE A 104 -14.96 -17.87 -0.93
C ILE A 104 -14.29 -17.90 -2.32
N PRO A 105 -13.13 -18.57 -2.49
CA PRO A 105 -12.46 -18.59 -3.77
C PRO A 105 -13.22 -19.37 -4.84
N ASP A 106 -13.75 -18.67 -5.85
CA ASP A 106 -14.08 -19.29 -7.14
C ASP A 106 -12.84 -19.30 -8.05
N LYS A 107 -12.56 -20.44 -8.66
CA LYS A 107 -11.36 -20.70 -9.47
C LYS A 107 -11.73 -20.78 -10.97
N PRO A 108 -11.59 -19.67 -11.72
CA PRO A 108 -11.82 -19.70 -13.16
C PRO A 108 -10.72 -20.50 -13.87
N LYS A 109 -11.01 -20.95 -15.09
CA LYS A 109 -10.05 -21.71 -15.92
C LYS A 109 -8.73 -20.95 -16.18
N ASN A 110 -8.79 -19.63 -16.32
CA ASN A 110 -7.64 -18.76 -16.50
C ASN A 110 -7.51 -17.86 -15.26
N CYS A 111 -6.88 -18.37 -14.20
CA CYS A 111 -6.89 -17.74 -12.89
C CYS A 111 -5.66 -16.86 -12.64
N CYS A 112 -4.49 -17.46 -12.47
CA CYS A 112 -3.24 -16.75 -12.20
C CYS A 112 -2.03 -17.50 -12.76
N ASP A 113 -0.85 -16.91 -12.61
CA ASP A 113 0.46 -17.41 -13.05
C ASP A 113 0.90 -18.71 -12.39
N ILE A 114 0.35 -19.05 -11.21
CA ILE A 114 0.70 -20.25 -10.45
C ILE A 114 -0.16 -21.46 -10.88
N ASP A 115 -1.47 -21.27 -11.08
CA ASP A 115 -2.42 -22.39 -11.27
C ASP A 115 -2.92 -22.53 -12.71
N SER A 116 -2.47 -21.69 -13.63
CA SER A 116 -3.00 -21.66 -14.99
C SER A 116 -1.93 -21.31 -16.01
N ASN A 117 -1.99 -21.96 -17.17
CA ASN A 117 -1.19 -21.56 -18.31
C ASN A 117 -1.87 -20.35 -18.98
N LEU A 118 -1.43 -19.15 -18.64
CA LEU A 118 -2.07 -17.90 -19.07
C LEU A 118 -1.66 -17.52 -20.50
N SER A 119 -2.63 -17.19 -21.35
CA SER A 119 -2.38 -16.58 -22.65
C SER A 119 -2.08 -15.08 -22.50
N SER A 120 -1.22 -14.55 -23.36
CA SER A 120 -0.89 -13.13 -23.36
C SER A 120 -2.08 -12.30 -23.86
N VAL A 121 -2.47 -11.28 -23.09
CA VAL A 121 -3.53 -10.34 -23.47
C VAL A 121 -2.89 -9.18 -24.25
N SER A 122 -2.90 -9.25 -25.57
CA SER A 122 -2.32 -8.24 -26.47
C SER A 122 -3.31 -7.12 -26.87
N LYS A 123 -4.13 -6.65 -25.93
CA LYS A 123 -5.07 -5.55 -26.16
C LYS A 123 -4.45 -4.23 -25.70
N PHE A 124 -3.71 -3.58 -26.59
CA PHE A 124 -3.09 -2.29 -26.30
C PHE A 124 -4.15 -1.23 -25.96
N ASN A 125 -3.89 -0.48 -24.88
CA ASN A 125 -4.71 0.67 -24.54
C ASN A 125 -4.55 1.74 -25.62
N ARG A 126 -5.51 1.82 -26.54
CA ARG A 126 -5.52 2.82 -27.63
C ARG A 126 -5.95 4.21 -27.16
N LYS A 127 -5.89 4.51 -25.85
CA LYS A 127 -6.20 5.86 -25.35
C LYS A 127 -5.34 6.84 -26.11
N LYS A 128 -5.99 7.62 -26.98
CA LYS A 128 -5.31 8.57 -27.87
C LYS A 128 -4.59 9.58 -26.99
N VAL A 129 -3.27 9.52 -27.00
CA VAL A 129 -2.43 10.51 -26.33
C VAL A 129 -2.73 11.86 -27.00
N LYS A 130 -3.48 12.72 -26.30
CA LYS A 130 -3.95 14.01 -26.86
C LYS A 130 -2.78 14.92 -27.28
N ARG A 131 -1.67 14.85 -26.55
CA ARG A 131 -0.42 15.55 -26.86
C ARG A 131 0.76 14.63 -26.54
N LYS A 132 1.61 14.37 -27.53
CA LYS A 132 2.89 13.68 -27.33
C LYS A 132 3.94 14.73 -27.00
N LEU A 133 4.46 14.72 -25.77
CA LEU A 133 5.61 15.54 -25.41
C LEU A 133 6.87 14.96 -26.06
N THR A 134 7.66 15.83 -26.67
CA THR A 134 9.02 15.53 -27.12
C THR A 134 9.94 15.24 -25.94
N ILE A 135 11.10 14.62 -26.21
CA ILE A 135 12.10 14.35 -25.15
C ILE A 135 12.55 15.66 -24.49
N ALA A 136 12.77 16.72 -25.27
CA ALA A 136 13.14 18.04 -24.76
C ALA A 136 12.09 18.60 -23.79
N GLU A 137 10.80 18.58 -24.17
CA GLU A 137 9.71 19.04 -23.30
C GLU A 137 9.57 18.17 -22.04
N LYS A 138 9.85 16.87 -22.11
CA LYS A 138 9.83 16.00 -20.92
C LYS A 138 10.97 16.37 -19.96
N LEU A 139 12.17 16.56 -20.47
CA LEU A 139 13.33 16.96 -19.67
C LEU A 139 13.09 18.33 -19.03
N GLU A 140 12.57 19.28 -19.79
CA GLU A 140 12.22 20.61 -19.28
C GLU A 140 11.18 20.55 -18.15
N ASN A 141 10.13 19.73 -18.28
CA ASN A 141 9.15 19.57 -17.20
C ASN A 141 9.68 18.84 -15.96
N LEU A 142 10.65 17.93 -16.12
CA LEU A 142 11.24 17.17 -15.01
C LEU A 142 12.29 17.98 -14.24
N PHE A 143 13.00 18.89 -14.92
CA PHE A 143 14.16 19.59 -14.39
C PHE A 143 13.97 21.11 -14.29
N LYS A 144 12.77 21.63 -14.55
CA LYS A 144 12.42 22.99 -14.16
C LYS A 144 12.37 23.07 -12.63
N VAL A 145 13.51 23.43 -12.07
CA VAL A 145 13.66 24.05 -10.75
C VAL A 145 13.11 25.48 -10.92
N GLU A 146 12.07 25.82 -10.16
CA GLU A 146 11.66 27.22 -9.98
C GLU A 146 12.73 28.01 -9.21
#